data_AF-A0A1D1Z2F2-F1
#
_entry.id   AF-A0A1D1Z2F2-F1
#
_cell.length_a   1.000
_cell.length_b   1.000
_cell.length_c   1.000
_cell.angle_alpha   90.00
_cell.angle_beta   90.00
_cell.angle_gamma   90.00
#
_symmetry.space_group_name_H-M   'P 1'
#
loop_
_entity.id
_entity.type
_entity.pdbx_description
1 polymer ?
#
loop_
_entity_poly.entity_id
_entity_poly.type
_entity_poly.pdbx_seq_one_letter_code
_entity_poly.pdbx_strand_id
1 'polypeptide(L)'
;MVTADTARNVVGIIGNAISFGLFLSPMPTFAKIWKRKAVEDFSPIPYLATFLNCMMWIFYGIPLVHPHSILVVTINGVGLVLETFYLFIFVLYAPSAGRRKVFMILLAEVVFMVAVVIGVLAGEHTHERRSLIVGVMCVIFGTCMYASPLAAMVRQPTMSIRASSPPL
;
A
#
# COMPACT_ATOMS: atom_id res chain seq x y z
N MET A 1 -25.74 26.13 -0.95
CA MET A 1 -24.96 25.55 -2.07
C MET A 1 -23.72 24.91 -1.49
N VAL A 2 -23.46 23.64 -1.79
CA VAL A 2 -22.23 22.95 -1.34
C VAL A 2 -21.07 23.41 -2.22
N THR A 3 -19.97 23.88 -1.62
CA THR A 3 -18.78 24.30 -2.36
C THR A 3 -17.91 23.10 -2.73
N ALA A 4 -17.08 23.22 -3.77
CA ALA A 4 -16.18 22.15 -4.18
C ALA A 4 -15.21 21.73 -3.06
N ASP A 5 -14.74 22.68 -2.25
CA ASP A 5 -13.85 22.41 -1.12
C ASP A 5 -14.55 21.65 0.01
N THR A 6 -15.81 21.99 0.29
CA THR A 6 -16.64 21.21 1.22
C THR A 6 -16.80 19.77 0.74
N ALA A 7 -17.11 19.56 -0.54
CA ALA A 7 -17.26 18.22 -1.11
C ALA A 7 -15.96 17.41 -1.05
N ARG A 8 -14.82 18.02 -1.39
CA ARG A 8 -13.48 17.40 -1.30
C ARG A 8 -13.16 16.95 0.11
N ASN A 9 -13.42 17.79 1.11
CA ASN A 9 -13.16 17.44 2.51
C ASN A 9 -14.05 16.30 3.00
N VAL A 10 -15.34 16.32 2.68
CA VAL A 10 -16.28 15.25 3.06
C VAL A 10 -15.86 13.92 2.45
N VAL A 11 -15.58 13.90 1.15
CA VAL A 11 -15.12 12.67 0.45
C VAL A 11 -13.78 12.20 1.01
N GLY A 12 -12.86 13.12 1.30
CA GLY A 12 -11.57 12.80 1.89
C GLY A 12 -11.67 12.16 3.28
N ILE A 13 -12.56 12.67 4.15
CA ILE A 13 -12.81 12.10 5.48
C ILE A 13 -13.43 10.70 5.38
N ILE A 14 -14.43 10.53 4.53
CA ILE A 14 -15.07 9.22 4.30
C ILE A 14 -14.03 8.23 3.76
N GLY A 15 -13.23 8.65 2.78
CA GLY A 15 -12.15 7.84 2.22
C GLY A 15 -11.13 7.42 3.27
N ASN A 16 -10.70 8.34 4.15
CA ASN A 16 -9.80 8.05 5.26
C ASN A 16 -10.38 6.97 6.18
N ALA A 17 -11.66 7.07 6.56
CA ALA A 17 -12.32 6.08 7.43
C ALA A 17 -12.38 4.68 6.78
N ILE A 18 -12.75 4.60 5.50
CA ILE A 18 -12.83 3.32 4.76
C ILE A 18 -11.43 2.70 4.62
N SER A 19 -10.46 3.50 4.18
CA SER A 19 -9.08 3.05 4.03
C SER A 19 -8.48 2.59 5.34
N PHE A 20 -8.80 3.24 6.47
CA PHE A 20 -8.36 2.80 7.78
C PHE A 20 -8.87 1.37 8.08
N GLY A 21 -10.15 1.11 7.84
CA GLY A 21 -10.71 -0.24 7.95
C GLY A 21 -10.01 -1.25 7.03
N LEU A 22 -9.66 -0.85 5.80
CA LEU A 22 -8.93 -1.70 4.87
C LEU A 22 -7.50 -2.03 5.37
N PHE A 23 -6.77 -1.06 5.90
CA PHE A 23 -5.44 -1.29 6.48
C PHE A 23 -5.48 -2.18 7.74
N LEU A 24 -6.61 -2.23 8.44
CA LEU A 24 -6.83 -3.14 9.57
C LEU A 24 -7.19 -4.57 9.14
N SER A 25 -7.55 -4.80 7.88
CA SER A 25 -7.96 -6.12 7.39
C SER A 25 -6.92 -7.24 7.58
N PRO A 26 -5.59 -7.00 7.54
CA PRO A 26 -4.59 -8.05 7.79
C PRO A 26 -4.36 -8.36 9.27
N MET A 27 -4.89 -7.58 10.21
CA MET A 27 -4.65 -7.79 11.65
C MET A 27 -4.96 -9.21 12.12
N PRO A 28 -6.07 -9.88 11.74
CA PRO A 28 -6.34 -11.25 12.14
C PRO A 28 -5.28 -12.23 11.64
N THR A 29 -4.71 -11.99 10.45
CA THR A 29 -3.63 -12.79 9.88
C THR A 29 -2.36 -12.63 10.72
N PHE A 30 -1.96 -11.40 11.04
CA PHE A 30 -0.78 -11.17 11.89
C PHE A 30 -0.96 -11.63 13.34
N ALA A 31 -2.18 -11.58 13.86
CA ALA A 31 -2.49 -12.19 15.15
C ALA A 31 -2.27 -13.71 15.14
N LYS A 32 -2.57 -14.40 14.03
CA LYS A 32 -2.25 -15.83 13.86
C LYS A 32 -0.74 -16.05 13.82
N ILE A 33 0.00 -15.28 13.03
CA ILE A 33 1.47 -15.36 12.95
C ILE A 33 2.09 -15.18 14.35
N TRP A 34 1.63 -14.17 15.10
CA TRP A 34 2.12 -13.90 16.46
C TRP A 34 1.87 -15.05 17.43
N LYS A 35 0.69 -15.69 17.36
CA LYS A 35 0.32 -16.83 18.21
C LYS A 35 1.08 -18.10 17.82
N ARG A 36 1.25 -18.35 16.53
CA ARG A 36 1.94 -19.53 15.99
C ARG A 36 3.46 -19.42 16.01
N LYS A 37 3.99 -18.20 16.16
CA LYS A 37 5.43 -17.88 16.09
C LYS A 37 6.07 -18.33 14.76
N ALA A 38 5.27 -18.38 13.70
CA ALA A 38 5.68 -18.79 12.36
C ALA A 38 4.85 -18.05 11.31
N VAL A 39 5.48 -17.68 10.19
CA VAL A 39 4.83 -17.03 9.05
C VAL A 39 4.18 -18.02 8.07
N GLU A 40 4.38 -19.34 8.25
CA GLU A 40 3.80 -20.38 7.38
C GLU A 40 3.95 -20.03 5.88
N ASP A 41 2.87 -20.14 5.09
CA ASP A 41 2.85 -19.79 3.66
C ASP A 41 2.50 -18.31 3.38
N PHE A 42 2.49 -17.46 4.42
CA PHE A 42 2.18 -16.05 4.23
C PHE A 42 3.30 -15.35 3.47
N SER A 43 2.92 -14.60 2.42
CA SER A 43 3.85 -13.82 1.61
C SER A 43 3.98 -12.38 2.14
N PRO A 44 5.20 -11.80 2.23
CA PRO A 44 5.38 -10.41 2.64
C PRO A 44 5.11 -9.42 1.49
N ILE A 45 4.95 -9.90 0.25
CA ILE A 45 4.89 -9.07 -0.96
C ILE A 45 3.74 -8.05 -0.93
N PRO A 46 2.50 -8.39 -0.52
CA PRO A 46 1.42 -7.40 -0.48
C PRO A 46 1.73 -6.24 0.45
N TYR A 47 2.34 -6.51 1.61
CA TYR A 47 2.68 -5.50 2.62
C TYR A 47 3.81 -4.59 2.16
N LEU A 48 4.82 -5.14 1.47
CA LEU A 48 5.89 -4.36 0.84
C LEU A 48 5.34 -3.45 -0.28
N ALA A 49 4.51 -4.00 -1.16
CA ALA A 49 3.88 -3.22 -2.22
C ALA A 49 3.02 -2.07 -1.67
N THR A 50 2.24 -2.31 -0.61
CA THR A 50 1.46 -1.29 0.08
C THR A 50 2.37 -0.26 0.76
N PHE A 51 3.46 -0.69 1.39
CA PHE A 51 4.43 0.19 2.03
C PHE A 51 5.03 1.20 1.04
N LEU A 52 5.50 0.74 -0.13
CA LEU A 52 5.95 1.61 -1.22
C LEU A 52 4.84 2.53 -1.72
N ASN A 53 3.63 2.01 -1.90
CA ASN A 53 2.49 2.79 -2.35
C ASN A 53 2.15 3.94 -1.38
N CYS A 54 2.18 3.66 -0.07
CA CYS A 54 2.00 4.68 0.96
C CYS A 54 3.10 5.75 0.91
N MET A 55 4.38 5.36 0.77
CA MET A 55 5.47 6.34 0.63
C MET A 55 5.27 7.25 -0.60
N MET A 56 4.87 6.68 -1.73
CA MET A 56 4.59 7.44 -2.96
C MET A 56 3.44 8.43 -2.77
N TRP A 57 2.33 8.00 -2.17
CA TRP A 57 1.18 8.89 -1.93
C TRP A 57 1.43 9.94 -0.85
N ILE A 58 2.25 9.64 0.17
CA ILE A 58 2.72 10.64 1.13
C ILE A 58 3.53 11.69 0.37
N PHE A 59 4.50 11.29 -0.45
CA PHE A 59 5.31 12.22 -1.24
C PHE A 59 4.46 13.01 -2.25
N TYR A 60 3.43 12.42 -2.83
CA TYR A 60 2.46 13.15 -3.65
C TYR A 60 1.75 14.23 -2.83
N GLY A 61 1.17 13.87 -1.69
CA GLY A 61 0.26 14.73 -0.94
C GLY A 61 0.90 15.86 -0.11
N ILE A 62 2.23 15.89 0.04
CA ILE A 62 2.89 16.99 0.76
C ILE A 62 2.74 18.32 -0.02
N PRO A 63 2.63 19.47 0.66
CA PRO A 63 2.45 20.77 0.00
C PRO A 63 3.54 21.14 -1.02
N LEU A 64 4.75 20.58 -0.86
CA LEU A 64 5.85 20.80 -1.79
C LEU A 64 5.59 20.19 -3.18
N VAL A 65 4.79 19.12 -3.26
CA VAL A 65 4.49 18.38 -4.49
C VAL A 65 3.07 18.68 -4.96
N HIS A 66 2.07 18.43 -4.12
CA HIS A 66 0.65 18.65 -4.44
C HIS A 66 -0.06 19.41 -3.31
N PRO A 67 -0.21 20.75 -3.44
CA PRO A 67 -0.90 21.57 -2.44
C PRO A 67 -2.33 21.11 -2.13
N HIS A 68 -2.79 21.41 -0.91
CA HIS A 68 -4.17 21.16 -0.45
C HIS A 68 -4.61 19.67 -0.41
N SER A 69 -3.67 18.73 -0.31
CA SER A 69 -3.97 17.28 -0.33
C SER A 69 -3.57 16.55 0.96
N ILE A 70 -3.66 17.24 2.10
CA ILE A 70 -3.21 16.70 3.40
C ILE A 70 -3.97 15.43 3.82
N LEU A 71 -5.24 15.29 3.44
CA LEU A 71 -6.03 14.09 3.75
C LEU A 71 -5.50 12.82 3.06
N VAL A 72 -4.74 12.96 1.97
CA VAL A 72 -4.02 11.84 1.33
C VAL A 72 -2.80 11.46 2.15
N VAL A 73 -2.08 12.46 2.69
CA VAL A 73 -0.91 12.24 3.56
C VAL A 73 -1.31 11.54 4.85
N THR A 74 -2.42 11.95 5.48
CA THR A 74 -2.87 11.38 6.76
C THR A 74 -3.13 9.90 6.65
N ILE A 75 -3.93 9.47 5.67
CA ILE A 75 -4.31 8.06 5.55
C ILE A 75 -3.14 7.17 5.13
N ASN A 76 -2.31 7.64 4.21
CA ASN A 76 -1.13 6.89 3.79
C ASN A 76 -0.06 6.87 4.88
N GLY A 77 0.03 7.89 5.73
CA GLY A 77 0.87 7.88 6.92
C GLY A 77 0.42 6.82 7.93
N VAL A 78 -0.88 6.71 8.19
CA VAL A 78 -1.44 5.63 9.02
C VAL A 78 -1.16 4.26 8.39
N GLY A 79 -1.39 4.13 7.09
CA GLY A 79 -1.05 2.92 6.32
C GLY A 79 0.42 2.53 6.49
N LEU A 80 1.35 3.48 6.32
CA LEU A 80 2.78 3.24 6.46
C LEU A 80 3.15 2.72 7.86
N VAL A 81 2.54 3.27 8.92
CA VAL A 81 2.74 2.80 10.29
C VAL A 81 2.22 1.37 10.49
N LEU A 82 1.03 1.06 9.98
CA LEU A 82 0.45 -0.29 10.08
C LEU A 82 1.26 -1.31 9.26
N GLU A 83 1.68 -0.97 8.04
CA GLU A 83 2.52 -1.83 7.21
C GLU A 83 3.90 -2.06 7.85
N THR A 84 4.48 -1.03 8.50
CA THR A 84 5.70 -1.21 9.31
C THR A 84 5.50 -2.24 10.40
N PHE A 85 4.38 -2.17 11.13
CA PHE A 85 4.05 -3.12 12.19
C PHE A 85 3.87 -4.55 11.65
N TYR A 86 3.17 -4.71 10.53
CA TYR A 86 3.00 -5.99 9.85
C TYR A 86 4.33 -6.58 9.39
N LEU A 87 5.16 -5.80 8.70
CA LEU A 87 6.48 -6.24 8.24
C LEU A 87 7.41 -6.57 9.42
N PHE A 88 7.34 -5.82 10.52
CA PHE A 88 8.08 -6.12 11.73
C PHE A 88 7.71 -7.50 12.30
N ILE A 89 6.41 -7.79 12.48
CA ILE A 89 5.95 -9.11 12.94
C ILE A 89 6.37 -10.21 11.95
N PHE A 90 6.25 -9.96 10.65
CA PHE A 90 6.68 -10.90 9.63
C PHE A 90 8.16 -11.24 9.79
N VAL A 91 9.04 -10.23 9.85
CA VAL A 91 10.48 -10.41 10.00
C VAL A 91 10.83 -11.15 11.30
N LEU A 92 10.13 -10.85 12.39
CA LEU A 92 10.36 -11.50 13.68
C LEU A 92 10.21 -13.03 13.60
N TYR A 93 9.19 -13.52 12.88
CA TYR A 93 8.87 -14.96 12.81
C TYR A 93 9.22 -15.64 11.48
N ALA A 94 9.71 -14.90 10.49
CA ALA A 94 10.11 -15.46 9.20
C ALA A 94 11.44 -16.22 9.29
N PRO A 95 11.66 -17.25 8.45
CA PRO A 95 12.97 -17.85 8.25
C PRO A 95 13.95 -16.85 7.61
N SER A 96 15.25 -17.13 7.68
CA SER A 96 16.33 -16.24 7.20
C SER A 96 16.14 -15.78 5.75
N ALA A 97 15.69 -16.68 4.86
CA ALA A 97 15.40 -16.35 3.47
C ALA A 97 14.27 -15.30 3.33
N GLY A 98 13.19 -15.46 4.10
CA GLY A 98 12.07 -14.51 4.14
C GLY A 98 12.49 -13.15 4.68
N ARG A 99 13.27 -13.13 5.78
CA ARG A 99 13.84 -11.90 6.35
C ARG A 99 14.71 -11.17 5.34
N ARG A 100 15.66 -11.88 4.70
CA ARG A 100 16.55 -11.30 3.68
C ARG A 100 15.77 -10.71 2.52
N LYS A 101 14.71 -11.40 2.05
CA LYS A 101 13.84 -10.90 0.99
C LYS A 101 13.19 -9.57 1.38
N VAL A 102 12.62 -9.48 2.58
CA VAL A 102 12.02 -8.24 3.10
C VAL A 102 13.04 -7.11 3.15
N PHE A 103 14.22 -7.33 3.74
CA PHE A 103 15.25 -6.30 3.83
C PHE A 103 15.76 -5.83 2.46
N MET A 104 15.97 -6.75 1.51
CA MET A 104 16.42 -6.38 0.16
C MET A 104 15.37 -5.54 -0.58
N ILE A 105 14.08 -5.89 -0.43
CA ILE A 105 12.99 -5.13 -1.07
C ILE A 105 12.84 -3.76 -0.40
N LEU A 106 12.83 -3.68 0.94
CA LEU A 106 12.77 -2.38 1.64
C LEU A 106 13.95 -1.48 1.27
N LEU A 107 15.15 -2.03 1.14
CA LEU A 107 16.31 -1.26 0.67
C LEU A 107 16.09 -0.73 -0.75
N ALA A 108 15.59 -1.57 -1.66
CA ALA A 108 15.29 -1.17 -3.03
C ALA A 108 14.19 -0.09 -3.07
N GLU A 109 13.15 -0.19 -2.25
CA GLU A 109 12.08 0.79 -2.12
C GLU A 109 12.60 2.13 -1.61
N VAL A 110 13.47 2.14 -0.59
CA VAL A 110 14.08 3.36 -0.06
C VAL A 110 14.98 4.02 -1.11
N VAL A 111 15.82 3.23 -1.80
CA VAL A 111 16.69 3.75 -2.87
C VAL A 111 15.85 4.33 -4.01
N PHE A 112 14.79 3.63 -4.42
CA PHE A 112 13.84 4.11 -5.42
C PHE A 112 13.17 5.42 -4.98
N MET A 113 12.67 5.49 -3.74
CA MET A 113 12.03 6.69 -3.21
C MET A 113 13.00 7.87 -3.17
N VAL A 114 14.24 7.67 -2.72
CA VAL A 114 15.27 8.73 -2.72
C VAL A 114 15.54 9.23 -4.14
N ALA A 115 15.67 8.32 -5.12
CA ALA A 115 15.86 8.69 -6.51
C ALA A 115 14.67 9.48 -7.08
N VAL A 116 13.44 9.07 -6.79
CA VAL A 116 12.22 9.78 -7.19
C VAL A 116 12.15 11.17 -6.57
N VAL A 117 12.39 11.28 -5.26
CA VAL A 117 12.34 12.56 -4.54
C VAL A 117 13.39 13.53 -5.08
N ILE A 118 14.64 13.09 -5.21
CA ILE A 118 15.72 13.93 -5.76
C ILE A 118 15.41 14.30 -7.22
N GLY A 119 15.06 13.34 -8.06
CA GLY A 119 14.79 13.58 -9.48
C GLY A 119 13.66 14.58 -9.71
N VAL A 120 12.56 14.45 -8.97
CA VAL A 120 11.40 15.37 -9.09
C VAL A 120 11.71 16.75 -8.52
N LEU A 121 12.33 16.83 -7.34
CA LEU A 121 12.57 18.13 -6.69
C LEU A 121 13.70 18.92 -7.33
N ALA A 122 14.72 18.24 -7.88
CA ALA A 122 15.82 18.88 -8.61
C ALA A 122 15.48 19.18 -10.07
N GLY A 123 14.66 18.33 -10.72
CA GLY A 123 14.32 18.48 -12.13
C GLY A 123 13.15 19.44 -12.40
N GLU A 124 12.22 19.59 -11.45
CA GLU A 124 11.02 20.40 -11.63
C GLU A 124 10.87 21.44 -10.53
N HIS A 125 10.48 22.67 -10.89
CA HIS A 125 10.30 23.77 -9.94
C HIS A 125 8.83 24.19 -9.74
N THR A 126 7.90 23.69 -10.57
CA THR A 126 6.47 24.01 -10.45
C THR A 126 5.70 22.88 -9.77
N HIS A 127 4.71 23.25 -8.95
CA HIS A 127 3.85 22.27 -8.29
C HIS A 127 3.05 21.42 -9.30
N GLU A 128 2.62 22.00 -10.41
CA GLU A 128 1.85 21.28 -11.44
C GLU A 128 2.63 20.12 -12.05
N ARG A 129 3.90 20.33 -12.44
CA ARG A 129 4.73 19.28 -13.03
C ARG A 129 5.09 18.21 -12.01
N ARG A 130 5.46 18.60 -10.79
CA ARG A 130 5.73 17.67 -9.68
C ARG A 130 4.51 16.81 -9.37
N SER A 131 3.33 17.43 -9.27
CA SER A 131 2.05 16.75 -9.07
C SER A 131 1.77 15.75 -10.18
N LEU A 132 1.91 16.14 -11.45
CA LEU A 132 1.64 15.26 -12.59
C LEU A 132 2.57 14.04 -12.61
N ILE A 133 3.88 14.25 -12.47
CA ILE A 133 4.87 13.17 -12.55
C ILE A 133 4.66 12.18 -11.39
N VAL A 134 4.59 12.68 -10.16
CA VAL A 134 4.41 11.82 -8.98
C VAL A 134 3.03 11.16 -8.98
N GLY A 135 1.99 11.89 -9.40
CA GLY A 135 0.62 11.36 -9.50
C GLY A 135 0.51 10.21 -10.50
N VAL A 136 1.10 10.33 -11.69
CA VAL A 136 1.13 9.25 -12.70
C VAL A 136 1.82 8.01 -12.13
N MET A 137 2.96 8.18 -11.45
CA MET A 137 3.64 7.04 -10.80
C MET A 137 2.74 6.40 -9.75
N CYS A 138 2.10 7.19 -8.88
CA CYS A 138 1.17 6.68 -7.86
C CYS A 138 0.03 5.87 -8.47
N VAL A 139 -0.56 6.34 -9.57
CA VAL A 139 -1.64 5.65 -10.29
C VAL A 139 -1.13 4.33 -10.89
N ILE A 140 0.05 4.30 -11.51
CA ILE A 140 0.62 3.07 -12.07
C ILE A 140 0.83 2.02 -10.96
N PHE A 141 1.53 2.38 -9.88
CA PHE A 141 1.79 1.46 -8.77
C PHE A 141 0.49 1.00 -8.11
N GLY A 142 -0.43 1.93 -7.82
CA GLY A 142 -1.72 1.60 -7.23
C GLY A 142 -2.56 0.67 -8.11
N THR A 143 -2.50 0.85 -9.43
CA THR A 143 -3.19 -0.03 -10.39
C THR A 143 -2.57 -1.42 -10.40
N CYS A 144 -1.23 -1.54 -10.39
CA CYS A 144 -0.55 -2.83 -10.31
C CYS A 144 -0.94 -3.64 -9.06
N MET A 145 -1.21 -2.98 -7.93
CA MET A 145 -1.65 -3.66 -6.70
C MET A 145 -2.98 -4.39 -6.86
N TYR A 146 -3.86 -3.97 -7.78
CA TYR A 146 -5.12 -4.66 -8.06
C TYR A 146 -4.95 -6.03 -8.75
N ALA A 147 -3.74 -6.38 -9.19
CA ALA A 147 -3.45 -7.73 -9.66
C ALA A 147 -3.70 -8.80 -8.57
N SER A 148 -3.42 -8.47 -7.30
CA SER A 148 -3.63 -9.40 -6.17
C SER A 148 -5.11 -9.78 -5.96
N PRO A 149 -6.05 -8.83 -5.76
CA PRO A 149 -7.46 -9.16 -5.63
C PRO A 149 -8.03 -9.79 -6.91
N LEU A 150 -7.61 -9.35 -8.12
CA LEU A 150 -8.02 -9.98 -9.37
C LEU A 150 -7.61 -11.47 -9.41
N ALA A 151 -6.39 -11.79 -9.00
CA ALA A 151 -5.94 -13.18 -8.91
C ALA A 151 -6.77 -14.01 -7.92
N ALA A 152 -7.21 -13.42 -6.81
CA ALA A 152 -8.11 -14.08 -5.87
C ALA A 152 -9.51 -14.33 -6.48
N MET A 153 -10.05 -13.33 -7.19
CA MET A 153 -11.34 -13.42 -7.88
C MET A 153 -11.34 -14.43 -9.03
N VAL A 154 -10.21 -14.66 -9.71
CA VAL A 154 -10.13 -15.69 -10.76
C VAL A 154 -10.03 -17.10 -10.16
N ARG A 155 -9.38 -17.25 -9.00
CA ARG A 155 -9.21 -18.55 -8.32
C ARG A 155 -10.50 -19.05 -7.63
N GLN A 156 -11.35 -18.14 -7.14
CA GLN A 156 -12.61 -18.50 -6.46
C GLN A 156 -13.64 -19.23 -7.36
N PRO A 157 -13.96 -18.76 -8.58
CA PRO A 157 -14.85 -19.44 -9.51
C PRO A 157 -14.39 -20.87 -9.81
N THR A 158 -13.08 -21.07 -9.95
CA THR A 158 -12.52 -22.39 -10.24
C THR A 158 -12.69 -23.36 -9.07
N MET A 159 -12.57 -22.91 -7.82
CA MET A 159 -12.83 -23.73 -6.64
C MET A 159 -14.30 -24.07 -6.47
N SER A 160 -15.21 -23.10 -6.68
CA SER A 160 -16.66 -23.34 -6.58
C SER A 160 -17.15 -24.39 -7.59
N ILE A 161 -16.62 -24.38 -8.81
CA ILE A 161 -16.98 -25.34 -9.86
C ILE A 161 -16.39 -26.74 -9.56
N ARG A 162 -15.16 -26.82 -9.05
CA ARG A 162 -14.52 -28.10 -8.64
C ARG A 162 -15.13 -28.74 -7.40
N ALA A 163 -15.67 -27.95 -6.47
CA ALA A 163 -16.37 -28.48 -5.30
C ALA A 163 -17.77 -29.01 -5.65
N SER A 164 -18.36 -28.59 -6.77
CA SER A 164 -19.67 -29.04 -7.24
C SER A 164 -19.65 -30.25 -8.19
N SER A 165 -18.48 -30.69 -8.65
CA SER A 165 -18.37 -31.93 -9.45
C SER A 165 -18.36 -33.16 -8.53
N PRO A 166 -19.31 -34.11 -8.67
CA PRO A 166 -19.32 -35.32 -7.86
C PRO A 166 -18.05 -36.16 -8.13
N PRO A 167 -17.54 -36.90 -7.13
CA PRO A 167 -16.48 -37.86 -7.36
C PRO A 167 -17.00 -38.96 -8.30
N LEU A 168 -16.29 -39.16 -9.42
CA LEU A 168 -16.46 -40.34 -10.29
C LEU A 168 -15.88 -41.59 -9.61
#